data_AF-A0A0F2LMH4-F1
#
_entry.id   AF-A0A0F2LMH4-F1
#
_cell.length_a   1.000
_cell.length_b   1.000
_cell.length_c   1.000
_cell.angle_alpha   90.00
_cell.angle_beta   90.00
_cell.angle_gamma   90.00
#
_symmetry.space_group_name_H-M   'P 1'
#
loop_
_entity.id
_entity.type
_entity.pdbx_description
1 polymer ?
#
loop_
_entity_poly.entity_id
_entity_poly.type
_entity_poly.pdbx_seq_one_letter_code
_entity_poly.pdbx_strand_id
1 'polypeptide(L)'
;MERDTCGCAVERKYASDYLLRRLYQGKGKKRLGKVEVEGRKVELYLSDSKLTYVSTECPIAVITMERLCQVFNENGKLSLEEAVHALEEIKGFTVSQLSREIAREVVRVLEESGIHS
;
A
#
# COMPACT_ATOMS: atom_id res chain seq x y z
N MET A 1 -12.63 -9.40 0.69
CA MET A 1 -12.12 -10.23 1.80
C MET A 1 -10.99 -11.10 1.29
N GLU A 2 -9.75 -10.75 1.64
CA GLU A 2 -8.57 -11.50 1.22
C GLU A 2 -8.42 -12.81 2.00
N ARG A 3 -7.84 -13.81 1.34
CA ARG A 3 -7.63 -15.14 1.91
C ARG A 3 -6.13 -15.43 1.99
N ASP A 4 -5.68 -16.00 3.10
CA ASP A 4 -4.33 -16.55 3.27
C ASP A 4 -4.11 -17.69 2.25
N THR A 5 -2.86 -18.07 2.04
CA THR A 5 -2.39 -19.31 1.40
C THR A 5 -3.18 -20.57 1.79
N CYS A 6 -3.74 -20.65 3.01
CA CYS A 6 -4.59 -21.76 3.46
C CYS A 6 -6.10 -21.56 3.20
N GLY A 7 -6.53 -20.42 2.64
CA GLY A 7 -7.92 -20.11 2.32
C GLY A 7 -8.70 -19.38 3.42
N CYS A 8 -8.09 -19.09 4.57
CA CYS A 8 -8.75 -18.37 5.67
C CYS A 8 -8.87 -16.87 5.38
N ALA A 9 -10.00 -16.28 5.76
CA ALA A 9 -10.19 -14.83 5.74
C ALA A 9 -9.11 -14.15 6.59
N VAL A 10 -8.39 -13.19 6.02
CA VAL A 10 -7.40 -12.41 6.76
C VAL A 10 -7.95 -11.02 7.01
N GLU A 11 -8.24 -10.72 8.26
CA GLU A 11 -8.43 -9.34 8.73
C GLU A 11 -7.11 -8.84 9.32
N ARG A 12 -6.48 -7.86 8.67
CA ARG A 12 -5.28 -7.20 9.18
C ARG A 12 -5.66 -5.91 9.89
N LYS A 13 -5.49 -5.89 11.20
CA LYS A 13 -5.95 -4.77 12.05
C LYS A 13 -4.81 -4.09 12.78
N TYR A 14 -3.75 -4.84 13.09
CA TYR A 14 -2.60 -4.38 13.84
C TYR A 14 -1.40 -4.15 12.92
N ALA A 15 -0.54 -3.20 13.27
CA ALA A 15 0.71 -2.92 12.54
C ALA A 15 1.56 -4.19 12.31
N SER A 16 1.60 -5.09 13.30
CA SER A 16 2.30 -6.38 13.20
C SER A 16 1.76 -7.27 12.08
N ASP A 17 0.46 -7.23 11.81
CA ASP A 17 -0.17 -8.09 10.80
C ASP A 17 0.37 -7.75 9.41
N TYR A 18 0.55 -6.45 9.14
CA TYR A 18 1.10 -5.95 7.88
C TYR A 18 2.59 -6.26 7.71
N LEU A 19 3.34 -6.36 8.81
CA LEU A 19 4.75 -6.75 8.77
C LEU A 19 4.93 -8.26 8.56
N LEU A 20 4.10 -9.07 9.21
CA LEU A 20 4.15 -10.53 9.16
C LEU A 20 3.57 -11.11 7.87
N ARG A 21 2.53 -10.47 7.32
CA ARG A 21 1.80 -10.93 6.12
C ARG A 21 1.76 -9.83 5.07
N ARG A 22 2.77 -9.84 4.22
CA ARG A 22 2.95 -8.92 3.11
C ARG A 22 2.29 -9.48 1.85
N LEU A 23 1.00 -9.18 1.68
CA LEU A 23 0.15 -9.78 0.65
C LEU A 23 0.36 -9.12 -0.72
N TYR A 24 0.86 -7.88 -0.73
CA TYR A 24 1.00 -7.08 -1.94
C TYR A 24 2.47 -6.80 -2.31
N GLN A 25 3.42 -7.29 -1.52
CA GLN A 25 4.83 -7.21 -1.84
C GLN A 25 5.15 -8.11 -3.05
N GLY A 26 5.63 -7.50 -4.13
CA GLY A 26 6.02 -8.19 -5.35
C GLY A 26 6.00 -7.28 -6.57
N LYS A 27 6.61 -7.75 -7.66
CA LYS A 27 6.48 -7.10 -8.96
C LYS A 27 5.20 -7.58 -9.64
N GLY A 28 4.42 -6.65 -10.16
CA GLY A 28 3.32 -6.92 -11.08
C GLY A 28 3.76 -6.91 -12.55
N LYS A 29 2.80 -7.10 -13.46
CA LYS A 29 3.05 -7.14 -14.92
C LYS A 29 3.42 -5.76 -15.48
N LYS A 30 2.70 -4.70 -15.07
CA LYS A 30 2.92 -3.32 -15.53
C LYS A 30 3.49 -2.49 -14.41
N ARG A 31 4.66 -1.87 -14.62
CA ARG A 31 5.19 -0.86 -13.69
C ARG A 31 4.43 0.45 -13.87
N LEU A 32 3.98 1.04 -12.77
CA LEU A 32 3.27 2.32 -12.75
C LEU A 32 4.23 3.49 -12.51
N GLY A 33 5.11 3.32 -11.54
CA GLY A 33 6.07 4.37 -11.20
C GLY A 33 7.00 3.97 -10.07
N LYS A 34 7.83 4.93 -9.68
CA LYS A 34 8.73 4.82 -8.53
C LYS A 34 8.65 6.11 -7.74
N VAL A 35 8.61 5.98 -6.42
CA VAL A 35 8.69 7.08 -5.46
C VAL A 35 9.88 6.87 -4.55
N GLU A 36 10.46 7.97 -4.09
CA GLU A 36 11.56 7.96 -3.13
C GLU A 36 11.31 9.04 -2.10
N VAL A 37 11.09 8.63 -0.85
CA VAL A 37 10.79 9.53 0.26
C VAL A 37 11.83 9.29 1.35
N GLU A 38 12.59 10.33 1.68
CA GLU A 38 13.70 10.25 2.64
C GLU A 38 14.67 9.07 2.37
N GLY A 39 14.92 8.73 1.10
CA GLY A 39 15.77 7.59 0.70
C GLY A 39 15.11 6.21 0.76
N ARG A 40 13.82 6.12 1.11
CA ARG A 40 13.02 4.89 1.06
C ARG A 40 12.40 4.80 -0.31
N LYS A 41 12.84 3.80 -1.09
CA LYS A 41 12.38 3.57 -2.45
C LYS A 41 11.17 2.66 -2.43
N VAL A 42 10.13 3.07 -3.16
CA VAL A 42 8.94 2.26 -3.42
C VAL A 42 8.67 2.26 -4.92
N GLU A 43 8.39 1.10 -5.48
CA GLU A 43 7.98 0.92 -6.86
C GLU A 43 6.57 0.34 -6.88
N LEU A 44 5.72 0.91 -7.73
CA LEU A 44 4.32 0.52 -7.87
C LEU A 44 4.10 -0.28 -9.15
N TYR A 45 3.29 -1.31 -9.07
CA TYR A 45 2.97 -2.20 -10.17
C TYR A 45 1.49 -2.56 -10.20
N LEU A 46 0.96 -2.81 -11.39
CA LEU A 46 -0.38 -3.31 -11.62
C LEU A 46 -0.34 -4.69 -12.29
N SER A 47 -1.11 -5.64 -11.78
CA SER A 47 -1.37 -6.92 -12.43
C SER A 47 -2.83 -7.29 -12.25
N ASP A 48 -3.56 -7.51 -13.35
CA ASP A 48 -4.95 -7.97 -13.32
C ASP A 48 -5.82 -7.11 -12.38
N SER A 49 -5.67 -5.79 -12.50
CA SER A 49 -6.30 -4.74 -11.67
C SER A 49 -5.91 -4.72 -10.19
N LYS A 50 -4.92 -5.51 -9.78
CA LYS A 50 -4.34 -5.46 -8.43
C LYS A 50 -3.09 -4.59 -8.37
N LEU A 51 -3.09 -3.64 -7.45
CA LEU A 51 -1.92 -2.86 -7.07
C LEU A 51 -1.00 -3.72 -6.18
N THR A 52 0.27 -3.72 -6.55
CA THR A 52 1.37 -4.40 -5.85
C THR A 52 2.57 -3.47 -5.76
N TYR A 53 3.50 -3.76 -4.86
CA TYR A 53 4.65 -2.88 -4.66
C TYR A 53 5.95 -3.63 -4.37
N VAL A 54 7.06 -2.95 -4.62
CA VAL A 54 8.38 -3.33 -4.09
C VAL A 54 8.91 -2.15 -3.28
N SER A 55 9.37 -2.36 -2.06
CA SER A 55 9.96 -1.30 -1.25
C SER A 55 11.27 -1.69 -0.59
N THR A 56 12.00 -0.71 -0.08
CA THR A 56 13.02 -0.93 0.96
C THR A 56 12.39 -1.56 2.20
N GLU A 57 13.19 -2.33 2.95
CA GLU A 57 12.79 -3.02 4.20
C GLU A 57 12.66 -2.07 5.41
N CYS A 58 11.94 -0.96 5.23
CA CYS A 58 11.58 -0.05 6.30
C CYS A 58 10.17 -0.40 6.82
N PRO A 59 10.00 -0.68 8.13
CA PRO A 59 8.69 -1.09 8.67
C PRO A 59 7.57 -0.09 8.38
N ILE A 60 7.83 1.21 8.49
CA ILE A 60 6.83 2.26 8.22
C ILE A 60 6.41 2.22 6.75
N ALA A 61 7.37 2.10 5.83
CA ALA A 61 7.08 2.01 4.40
C ALA A 61 6.30 0.74 4.07
N VAL A 62 6.67 -0.41 4.64
CA VAL A 62 5.98 -1.69 4.43
C VAL A 62 4.54 -1.63 4.91
N ILE A 63 4.30 -1.19 6.15
CA ILE A 63 2.94 -1.08 6.72
C ILE A 63 2.10 -0.12 5.87
N THR A 64 2.69 1.04 5.52
CA THR A 64 2.01 2.04 4.69
C THR A 64 1.61 1.42 3.35
N MET A 65 2.56 0.81 2.64
CA MET A 65 2.29 0.24 1.32
C MET A 65 1.29 -0.91 1.34
N GLU A 66 1.37 -1.81 2.31
CA GLU A 66 0.41 -2.90 2.43
C GLU A 66 -1.01 -2.40 2.69
N ARG A 67 -1.18 -1.36 3.53
CA ARG A 67 -2.51 -0.77 3.77
C ARG A 67 -3.04 -0.05 2.53
N LEU A 68 -2.21 0.76 1.86
CA LEU A 68 -2.65 1.50 0.67
C LEU A 68 -3.02 0.56 -0.48
N CYS A 69 -2.23 -0.50 -0.70
CA CYS A 69 -2.57 -1.54 -1.68
C CYS A 69 -3.86 -2.27 -1.29
N GLN A 70 -4.09 -2.53 0.01
CA GLN A 70 -5.34 -3.13 0.47
C GLN A 70 -6.56 -2.29 0.07
N VAL A 71 -6.55 -1.01 0.44
CA VAL A 71 -7.67 -0.11 0.17
C VAL A 71 -7.90 0.04 -1.32
N PHE A 72 -6.83 0.21 -2.10
CA PHE A 72 -6.95 0.28 -3.56
C PHE A 72 -7.53 -1.02 -4.14
N ASN A 73 -7.07 -2.19 -3.69
CA ASN A 73 -7.53 -3.47 -4.22
C ASN A 73 -8.96 -3.82 -3.78
N GLU A 74 -9.44 -3.26 -2.68
CA GLU A 74 -10.84 -3.37 -2.22
C GLU A 74 -11.78 -2.43 -2.98
N ASN A 75 -11.34 -1.21 -3.29
CA ASN A 75 -12.21 -0.14 -3.80
C ASN A 75 -11.97 0.27 -5.26
N GLY A 76 -10.87 -0.16 -5.88
CA GLY A 76 -10.45 0.22 -7.24
C GLY A 76 -9.92 1.65 -7.38
N LYS A 77 -9.96 2.44 -6.31
CA LYS A 77 -9.50 3.83 -6.26
C LYS A 77 -8.92 4.15 -4.89
N LEU A 78 -8.11 5.21 -4.83
CA LEU A 78 -7.48 5.67 -3.59
C LEU A 78 -7.18 7.17 -3.68
N SER A 79 -7.95 7.99 -2.99
CA SER A 79 -7.62 9.41 -2.78
C SER A 79 -6.65 9.60 -1.62
N LEU A 80 -6.03 10.79 -1.52
CA LEU A 80 -5.12 11.10 -0.41
C LEU A 80 -5.82 11.10 0.95
N GLU A 81 -7.05 11.59 1.02
CA GLU A 81 -7.85 11.59 2.26
C GLU A 81 -8.13 10.16 2.72
N GLU A 82 -8.62 9.30 1.83
CA GLU A 82 -8.85 7.88 2.11
C GLU A 82 -7.55 7.16 2.52
N ALA A 83 -6.45 7.45 1.82
CA ALA A 83 -5.13 6.89 2.13
C ALA A 83 -4.68 7.23 3.56
N VAL A 84 -4.79 8.49 3.97
CA VAL A 84 -4.40 8.92 5.31
C VAL A 84 -5.34 8.33 6.37
N HIS A 85 -6.65 8.42 6.15
CA HIS A 85 -7.65 7.87 7.07
C HIS A 85 -7.43 6.36 7.30
N ALA A 86 -7.19 5.59 6.23
CA ALA A 86 -6.95 4.16 6.33
C ALA A 86 -5.70 3.80 7.14
N LEU A 87 -4.68 4.66 7.17
CA LEU A 87 -3.49 4.46 8.00
C LEU A 87 -3.79 4.73 9.48
N GLU A 88 -4.64 5.72 9.78
CA GLU A 88 -5.03 6.07 11.15
C GLU A 88 -5.87 4.97 11.82
N GLU A 89 -6.54 4.13 11.04
CA GLU A 89 -7.30 2.96 11.53
C GLU A 89 -6.42 1.78 11.98
N ILE A 90 -5.13 1.76 11.62
CA ILE A 90 -4.23 0.65 11.96
C ILE A 90 -3.86 0.72 13.45
N LYS A 91 -4.26 -0.30 14.21
CA LYS A 91 -3.92 -0.38 15.63
C LYS A 91 -2.42 -0.57 15.82
N GLY A 92 -1.82 0.28 16.66
CA GLY A 92 -0.39 0.24 16.96
C GLY A 92 0.50 0.83 15.86
N PHE A 93 -0.08 1.57 14.90
CA PHE A 93 0.67 2.37 13.93
C PHE A 93 0.44 3.85 14.21
N THR A 94 1.52 4.62 14.29
CA THR A 94 1.43 6.08 14.41
C THR A 94 1.69 6.70 13.05
N VAL A 95 0.72 7.45 12.54
CA VAL A 95 0.83 8.13 11.24
C VAL A 95 1.84 9.28 11.33
N SER A 96 3.07 8.98 10.93
CA SER A 96 4.20 9.89 10.85
C SER A 96 4.19 10.74 9.58
N GLN A 97 5.04 11.77 9.55
CA GLN A 97 5.28 12.55 8.33
C GLN A 97 5.73 11.65 7.16
N LEU A 98 6.67 10.72 7.41
CA LEU A 98 7.15 9.77 6.41
C LEU A 98 6.00 8.97 5.77
N SER A 99 5.10 8.40 6.58
CA SER A 99 3.95 7.64 6.05
C SER A 99 2.96 8.51 5.27
N ARG A 100 2.76 9.78 5.68
CA ARG A 100 1.90 10.73 4.95
C ARG A 100 2.51 11.12 3.61
N GLU A 101 3.82 11.33 3.56
CA GLU A 101 4.53 11.64 2.32
C GLU A 101 4.53 10.45 1.36
N ILE A 102 4.79 9.24 1.85
CA ILE A 102 4.65 8.02 1.04
C ILE A 102 3.23 7.91 0.48
N ALA A 103 2.20 8.10 1.30
CA ALA A 103 0.81 8.05 0.84
C ALA A 103 0.52 9.09 -0.26
N ARG A 104 0.98 10.33 -0.07
CA ARG A 104 0.83 11.40 -1.07
C ARG A 104 1.50 11.04 -2.40
N GLU A 105 2.74 10.61 -2.36
CA GLU A 105 3.50 10.27 -3.56
C GLU A 105 2.90 9.06 -4.29
N VAL A 106 2.40 8.07 -3.54
CA VAL A 106 1.70 6.90 -4.11
C VAL A 106 0.43 7.33 -4.83
N VAL A 107 -0.41 8.13 -4.18
CA VAL A 107 -1.66 8.65 -4.78
C VAL A 107 -1.35 9.43 -6.06
N ARG A 108 -0.36 10.33 -6.03
CA ARG A 108 0.06 11.07 -7.23
C ARG A 108 0.42 10.15 -8.39
N VAL A 109 1.20 9.08 -8.14
CA VAL A 109 1.56 8.11 -9.19
C VAL A 109 0.34 7.38 -9.74
N LEU A 110 -0.65 7.06 -8.90
CA LEU A 110 -1.89 6.40 -9.34
C LEU A 110 -2.72 7.34 -10.24
N GLU A 111 -2.82 8.62 -9.88
CA GLU A 111 -3.48 9.67 -10.67
C GLU A 111 -2.80 9.83 -12.03
N GLU A 112 -1.47 10.00 -12.06
CA GLU A 112 -0.66 10.12 -13.28
C GLU A 112 -0.77 8.89 -14.19
N SER A 113 -0.96 7.71 -13.60
CA SER A 113 -1.09 6.44 -14.33
C SER A 113 -2.46 6.25 -14.99
N GLY A 114 -3.44 7.12 -14.69
CA GLY A 114 -4.80 7.05 -15.24
C GLY A 114 -5.60 5.83 -14.74
N ILE A 115 -5.26 5.26 -13.59
CA ILE A 115 -5.97 4.09 -13.01
C ILE A 115 -7.11 4.57 -12.10
N HIS A 116 -7.72 5.69 -12.45
CA HIS A 116 -8.93 6.22 -11.83
C HIS A 116 -10.02 6.20 -12.90
N SER A 117 -11.07 5.42 -12.68
CA SER A 117 -12.28 5.41 -13.51
C SER A 117 -13.48 5.25 -12.60
#